data_AF-A0A257U8S7-F1
#
_entry.id   AF-A0A257U8S7-F1
#
_cell.length_a   1.000
_cell.length_b   1.000
_cell.length_c   1.000
_cell.angle_alpha   90.00
_cell.angle_beta   90.00
_cell.angle_gamma   90.00
#
_symmetry.space_group_name_H-M   'P 1'
#
loop_
_entity.id
_entity.type
_entity.pdbx_description
1 polymer ?
#
loop_
_entity_poly.entity_id
_entity_poly.type
_entity_poly.pdbx_seq_one_letter_code
_entity_poly.pdbx_strand_id
1 'polypeptide(L)'
;MASLVARAAPGLEGNHEVVDALCEAYGFRPRELAKAAERLALSGEADAATVRAQAGAGERQLREIEDALQHRDGGRFARFAGAIAAGAVLTDWRGDAVGPDRLGPILAGTVGRLLRQALAVRSHAARAGLAAELDPKRCAGKDWYPRAFKPRLLPRLAKDIESTPDSPVADMTPWQLHRAFRLAAAYGEPELVAALACLAESRIERARGPAALAAVSALVLALIGRPAASSRRTAPAA
;
A
#
# COMPACT_ATOMS: atom_id res chain seq x y z
N MET A 1 27.29 20.42 -8.65
CA MET A 1 25.85 20.26 -8.37
C MET A 1 25.03 20.36 -9.65
N ALA A 2 25.08 21.48 -10.39
CA ALA A 2 24.47 21.60 -11.71
C ALA A 2 24.89 20.48 -12.70
N SER A 3 26.19 20.13 -12.75
CA SER A 3 26.71 18.99 -13.54
C SER A 3 26.09 17.63 -13.16
N LEU A 4 25.63 17.45 -11.91
CA LEU A 4 24.94 16.22 -11.48
C LEU A 4 23.49 16.18 -11.97
N VAL A 5 22.79 17.32 -11.96
CA VAL A 5 21.45 17.47 -12.52
C VAL A 5 21.47 17.26 -14.03
N ALA A 6 22.42 17.88 -14.74
CA ALA A 6 22.58 17.71 -16.19
C ALA A 6 22.84 16.25 -16.60
N ARG A 7 23.57 15.49 -15.78
CA ARG A 7 23.80 14.06 -16.02
C ARG A 7 22.59 13.18 -15.73
N ALA A 8 21.83 13.50 -14.67
CA ALA A 8 20.68 12.72 -14.22
C ALA A 8 19.41 13.03 -15.03
N ALA A 9 19.26 14.28 -15.44
CA ALA A 9 18.11 14.80 -16.18
C ALA A 9 18.56 15.93 -17.14
N PRO A 10 19.13 15.59 -18.31
CA PRO A 10 19.64 16.59 -19.26
C PRO A 10 18.59 17.60 -19.72
N GLY A 11 17.33 17.17 -19.80
CA GLY A 11 16.20 18.03 -20.19
C GLY A 11 15.88 19.16 -19.20
N LEU A 12 16.46 19.15 -17.99
CA LEU A 12 16.28 20.20 -16.99
C LEU A 12 17.39 21.26 -17.00
N GLU A 13 18.49 21.03 -17.73
CA GLU A 13 19.69 21.88 -17.68
C GLU A 13 19.43 23.33 -18.10
N GLY A 14 18.49 23.56 -19.03
CA GLY A 14 18.10 24.90 -19.47
C GLY A 14 17.13 25.64 -18.54
N ASN A 15 16.62 25.00 -17.48
CA ASN A 15 15.67 25.60 -16.55
C ASN A 15 16.37 25.98 -15.23
N HIS A 16 17.02 27.15 -15.23
CA HIS A 16 17.85 27.61 -14.11
C HIS A 16 17.10 27.68 -12.78
N GLU A 17 15.85 28.14 -12.79
CA GLU A 17 15.03 28.22 -11.56
C GLU A 17 14.77 26.84 -10.94
N VAL A 18 14.57 25.81 -11.78
CA VAL A 18 14.39 24.43 -11.34
C VAL A 18 15.70 23.85 -10.79
N VAL A 19 16.82 24.09 -11.47
CA VAL A 19 18.14 23.62 -11.05
C VAL A 19 18.53 24.25 -9.71
N ASP A 20 18.25 25.53 -9.53
CA ASP A 20 18.50 26.25 -8.28
C ASP A 20 17.61 25.71 -7.15
N ALA A 21 16.31 25.53 -7.38
CA ALA A 21 15.42 24.92 -6.40
C ALA A 21 15.84 23.51 -5.99
N LEU A 22 16.33 22.70 -6.94
CA LEU A 22 16.87 21.36 -6.65
C LEU A 22 18.12 21.45 -5.78
N CYS A 23 19.02 22.38 -6.09
CA CYS A 23 20.24 22.61 -5.32
C CYS A 23 19.96 23.18 -3.93
N GLU A 24 18.98 24.07 -3.77
CA GLU A 24 18.55 24.57 -2.46
C GLU A 24 17.99 23.44 -1.60
N ALA A 25 17.13 22.58 -2.16
CA ALA A 25 16.45 21.53 -1.42
C ALA A 25 17.35 20.32 -1.10
N TYR A 26 18.19 19.90 -2.04
CA TYR A 26 18.96 18.65 -1.97
C TYR A 26 20.48 18.87 -2.09
N GLY A 27 20.93 20.11 -1.90
CA GLY A 27 22.30 20.60 -2.05
C GLY A 27 23.39 19.71 -1.46
N PHE A 28 23.12 19.24 -0.26
CA PHE A 28 24.04 18.45 0.56
C PHE A 28 23.77 16.94 0.48
N ARG A 29 22.84 16.52 -0.40
CA ARG A 29 22.37 15.13 -0.55
C ARG A 29 22.45 14.69 -2.02
N PRO A 30 23.67 14.42 -2.55
CA PRO A 30 23.88 14.21 -3.99
C PRO A 30 23.04 13.08 -4.60
N ARG A 31 22.82 11.99 -3.84
CA ARG A 31 21.97 10.87 -4.29
C ARG A 31 20.50 11.27 -4.38
N GLU A 32 20.00 12.04 -3.41
CA GLU A 32 18.61 12.50 -3.41
C GLU A 32 18.39 13.58 -4.47
N LEU A 33 19.39 14.42 -4.73
CA LEU A 33 19.37 15.41 -5.80
C LEU A 33 19.26 14.74 -7.18
N ALA A 34 20.10 13.74 -7.47
CA ALA A 34 20.02 13.00 -8.74
C ALA A 34 18.65 12.34 -8.93
N LYS A 35 18.13 11.69 -7.88
CA LYS A 35 16.78 11.11 -7.89
C LYS A 35 15.68 12.16 -8.06
N ALA A 36 15.79 13.31 -7.40
CA ALA A 36 14.83 14.41 -7.55
C ALA A 36 14.83 14.96 -8.98
N ALA A 37 16.01 15.13 -9.58
CA ALA A 37 16.16 15.56 -10.97
C ALA A 37 15.55 14.55 -11.96
N GLU A 38 15.88 13.26 -11.85
CA GLU A 38 15.29 12.19 -12.68
C GLU A 38 13.76 12.15 -12.55
N ARG A 39 13.24 12.29 -11.31
CA ARG A 39 11.80 12.30 -11.04
C ARG A 39 11.09 13.49 -11.67
N LEU A 40 11.67 14.68 -11.57
CA LEU A 40 11.09 15.89 -12.14
C LEU A 40 11.08 15.84 -13.68
N ALA A 41 12.09 15.22 -14.29
CA ALA A 41 12.09 14.97 -15.73
C ALA A 41 10.99 13.98 -16.14
N LEU A 42 10.71 12.97 -15.32
CA LEU A 42 9.65 12.00 -15.57
C LEU A 42 8.24 12.55 -15.35
N SER A 43 8.05 13.58 -14.53
CA SER A 43 6.74 14.19 -14.29
C SER A 43 6.26 15.06 -15.45
N GLY A 44 7.14 15.48 -16.37
CA GLY A 44 6.81 16.38 -17.47
C GLY A 44 6.55 17.84 -17.04
N GLU A 45 6.25 18.08 -15.77
CA GLU A 45 6.17 19.39 -15.13
C GLU A 45 7.52 19.72 -14.45
N ALA A 46 8.23 20.68 -15.01
CA ALA A 46 9.52 21.16 -14.51
C ALA A 46 9.39 22.63 -14.06
N ASP A 47 8.92 22.84 -12.83
CA ASP A 47 8.91 24.16 -12.19
C ASP A 47 9.52 24.13 -10.78
N ALA A 48 9.98 25.29 -10.31
CA ALA A 48 10.63 25.43 -9.01
C ALA A 48 9.66 25.24 -7.82
N ALA A 49 8.36 25.49 -8.02
CA ALA A 49 7.35 25.33 -6.97
C ALA A 49 7.14 23.85 -6.62
N THR A 50 7.09 22.99 -7.63
CA THR A 50 6.99 21.53 -7.53
C THR A 50 8.19 20.95 -6.79
N VAL A 51 9.40 21.43 -7.09
CA VAL A 51 10.62 21.00 -6.38
C VAL A 51 10.54 21.32 -4.89
N ARG A 52 10.11 22.53 -4.52
CA ARG A 52 9.99 22.94 -3.11
C ARG A 52 8.89 22.17 -2.38
N ALA A 53 7.76 21.91 -3.03
CA ALA A 53 6.68 21.10 -2.47
C ALA A 53 7.15 19.66 -2.18
N GLN A 54 7.84 19.02 -3.13
CA GLN A 54 8.41 17.68 -2.96
C GLN A 54 9.43 17.62 -1.80
N ALA A 55 10.30 18.63 -1.70
CA ALA A 55 11.30 18.71 -0.64
C ALA A 55 10.70 18.77 0.76
N GLY A 56 9.57 19.48 0.93
CA GLY A 56 8.86 19.57 2.21
C GLY A 56 8.05 18.31 2.56
N ALA A 57 7.48 17.62 1.56
CA ALA A 57 6.58 16.49 1.77
C ALA A 57 7.31 15.13 1.92
N GLY A 58 8.48 14.99 1.29
CA GLY A 58 9.36 13.82 1.41
C GLY A 58 8.92 12.60 0.58
N GLU A 59 9.30 11.41 1.02
CA GLU A 59 9.02 10.14 0.32
C GLU A 59 8.01 9.28 1.10
N ARG A 60 7.22 8.50 0.38
CA ARG A 60 6.26 7.51 0.90
C ARG A 60 6.38 6.19 0.14
N GLN A 61 6.09 5.09 0.81
CA GLN A 61 6.16 3.75 0.23
C GLN A 61 4.78 3.11 0.14
N LEU A 62 4.52 2.34 -0.92
CA LEU A 62 3.29 1.53 -1.05
C LEU A 62 3.05 0.60 0.15
N ARG A 63 4.11 0.20 0.85
CA ARG A 63 4.05 -0.61 2.07
C ARG A 63 3.24 0.02 3.19
N GLU A 64 3.21 1.34 3.27
CA GLU A 64 2.48 2.08 4.31
C GLU A 64 0.96 1.84 4.22
N ILE A 65 0.43 1.60 3.02
CA ILE A 65 -0.99 1.27 2.79
C ILE A 65 -1.33 -0.07 3.45
N GLU A 66 -0.49 -1.08 3.24
CA GLU A 66 -0.66 -2.40 3.81
C GLU A 66 -0.61 -2.33 5.34
N ASP A 67 0.33 -1.58 5.90
CA ASP A 67 0.45 -1.42 7.36
C ASP A 67 -0.76 -0.68 7.95
N ALA A 68 -1.27 0.35 7.27
CA ALA A 68 -2.47 1.06 7.70
C ALA A 68 -3.71 0.15 7.67
N LEU A 69 -3.86 -0.66 6.60
CA LEU A 69 -4.95 -1.63 6.48
C LEU A 69 -4.87 -2.71 7.57
N GLN A 70 -3.68 -3.29 7.82
CA GLN A 70 -3.48 -4.34 8.83
C GLN A 70 -3.85 -3.89 10.25
N HIS A 71 -3.63 -2.61 10.58
CA HIS A 71 -3.91 -2.07 11.91
C HIS A 71 -5.24 -1.31 11.98
N ARG A 72 -6.00 -1.25 10.88
CA ARG A 72 -7.19 -0.37 10.75
C ARG A 72 -6.89 1.06 11.20
N ASP A 73 -5.68 1.55 10.88
CA ASP A 73 -5.22 2.87 11.30
C ASP A 73 -5.54 3.90 10.21
N GLY A 74 -6.74 4.46 10.30
CA GLY A 74 -7.22 5.49 9.36
C GLY A 74 -6.40 6.78 9.46
N GLY A 75 -5.85 7.10 10.64
CA GLY A 75 -5.00 8.27 10.83
C GLY A 75 -3.63 8.12 10.16
N ARG A 76 -3.03 6.92 10.18
CA ARG A 76 -1.84 6.60 9.39
C ARG A 76 -2.11 6.69 7.90
N PHE A 77 -3.22 6.11 7.43
CA PHE A 77 -3.57 6.20 6.01
C PHE A 77 -3.84 7.64 5.56
N ALA A 78 -4.57 8.43 6.36
CA ALA A 78 -4.84 9.83 6.05
C ALA A 78 -3.56 10.68 5.96
N ARG A 79 -2.57 10.43 6.85
CA ARG A 79 -1.25 11.09 6.77
C ARG A 79 -0.46 10.66 5.53
N PHE A 80 -0.54 9.39 5.14
CA PHE A 80 0.04 8.91 3.90
C PHE A 80 -0.58 9.64 2.70
N ALA A 81 -1.92 9.63 2.58
CA ALA A 81 -2.63 10.27 1.48
C ALA A 81 -2.40 11.78 1.45
N GLY A 82 -2.43 12.45 2.60
CA GLY A 82 -2.16 13.89 2.72
C GLY A 82 -0.74 14.25 2.31
N ALA A 83 0.26 13.41 2.63
CA ALA A 83 1.62 13.62 2.17
C ALA A 83 1.73 13.53 0.64
N ILE A 84 1.12 12.51 0.01
CA ILE A 84 1.11 12.40 -1.45
C ILE A 84 0.39 13.61 -2.08
N ALA A 85 -0.74 14.04 -1.50
CA ALA A 85 -1.47 15.22 -1.96
C ALA A 85 -0.65 16.52 -1.82
N ALA A 86 0.23 16.61 -0.83
CA ALA A 86 1.17 17.71 -0.62
C ALA A 86 2.43 17.63 -1.50
N GLY A 87 2.52 16.64 -2.41
CA GLY A 87 3.64 16.47 -3.33
C GLY A 87 4.68 15.46 -2.87
N ALA A 88 4.43 14.63 -1.86
CA ALA A 88 5.35 13.56 -1.49
C ALA A 88 5.48 12.53 -2.63
N VAL A 89 6.69 12.03 -2.83
CA VAL A 89 6.97 11.03 -3.87
C VAL A 89 6.52 9.66 -3.37
N LEU A 90 5.60 9.03 -4.10
CA LEU A 90 5.27 7.63 -3.90
C LEU A 90 6.32 6.74 -4.59
N THR A 91 6.84 5.76 -3.85
CA THR A 91 7.73 4.72 -4.36
C THR A 91 7.07 3.35 -4.31
N ASP A 92 7.38 2.53 -5.29
CA ASP A 92 6.91 1.16 -5.37
C ASP A 92 7.73 0.21 -4.45
N TRP A 93 7.49 -1.09 -4.57
CA TRP A 93 8.18 -2.11 -3.75
C TRP A 93 9.66 -2.30 -4.10
N ARG A 94 10.09 -1.85 -5.28
CA ARG A 94 11.48 -1.86 -5.74
C ARG A 94 12.20 -0.55 -5.39
N GLY A 95 11.47 0.45 -4.91
CA GLY A 95 11.97 1.79 -4.62
C GLY A 95 11.90 2.73 -5.81
N ASP A 96 11.21 2.33 -6.89
CA ASP A 96 11.04 3.13 -8.09
C ASP A 96 9.92 4.15 -7.91
N ALA A 97 10.11 5.36 -8.43
CA ALA A 97 9.11 6.41 -8.31
C ALA A 97 7.84 6.11 -9.13
N VAL A 98 6.69 6.39 -8.52
CA VAL A 98 5.39 6.30 -9.17
C VAL A 98 5.02 7.67 -9.71
N GLY A 99 4.96 7.79 -11.04
CA GLY A 99 4.49 9.01 -11.70
C GLY A 99 3.00 9.32 -11.38
N PRO A 100 2.60 10.60 -11.43
CA PRO A 100 1.28 11.06 -11.02
C PRO A 100 0.13 10.40 -11.80
N ASP A 101 0.32 10.14 -13.10
CA ASP A 101 -0.69 9.47 -13.94
C ASP A 101 -0.92 8.00 -13.57
N ARG A 102 0.07 7.37 -12.91
CA ARG A 102 -0.01 5.96 -12.49
C ARG A 102 -0.53 5.80 -11.07
N LEU A 103 -0.73 6.89 -10.32
CA LEU A 103 -1.18 6.84 -8.92
C LEU A 103 -2.50 6.07 -8.79
N GLY A 104 -3.52 6.40 -9.56
CA GLY A 104 -4.83 5.73 -9.52
C GLY A 104 -4.73 4.22 -9.75
N PRO A 105 -4.23 3.77 -10.91
CA PRO A 105 -4.05 2.36 -11.21
C PRO A 105 -3.18 1.61 -10.20
N ILE A 106 -2.06 2.19 -9.73
CA ILE A 106 -1.15 1.52 -8.80
C ILE A 106 -1.75 1.39 -7.41
N LEU A 107 -2.40 2.43 -6.91
CA LEU A 107 -3.05 2.42 -5.60
C LEU A 107 -4.26 1.48 -5.61
N ALA A 108 -5.13 1.56 -6.63
CA ALA A 108 -6.26 0.65 -6.81
C ALA A 108 -5.82 -0.81 -6.94
N GLY A 109 -4.83 -1.08 -7.80
CA GLY A 109 -4.27 -2.42 -7.99
C GLY A 109 -3.62 -2.96 -6.72
N THR A 110 -2.95 -2.10 -5.93
CA THR A 110 -2.36 -2.47 -4.64
C THR A 110 -3.43 -2.83 -3.62
N VAL A 111 -4.43 -1.97 -3.42
CA VAL A 111 -5.54 -2.24 -2.49
C VAL A 111 -6.30 -3.50 -2.93
N GLY A 112 -6.69 -3.61 -4.20
CA GLY A 112 -7.40 -4.76 -4.73
C GLY A 112 -6.64 -6.08 -4.58
N ARG A 113 -5.32 -6.06 -4.82
CA ARG A 113 -4.44 -7.22 -4.57
C ARG A 113 -4.46 -7.61 -3.09
N LEU A 114 -4.26 -6.66 -2.18
CA LEU A 114 -4.25 -6.92 -0.73
C LEU A 114 -5.58 -7.49 -0.24
N LEU A 115 -6.71 -6.96 -0.71
CA LEU A 115 -8.05 -7.43 -0.34
C LEU A 115 -8.32 -8.85 -0.87
N ARG A 116 -7.95 -9.15 -2.12
CA ARG A 116 -8.06 -10.51 -2.69
C ARG A 116 -7.20 -11.51 -1.94
N GLN A 117 -5.99 -11.13 -1.56
CA GLN A 117 -5.09 -11.96 -0.76
C GLN A 117 -5.68 -12.23 0.63
N ALA A 118 -6.20 -11.21 1.30
CA ALA A 118 -6.88 -11.37 2.59
C ALA A 118 -8.09 -12.31 2.50
N LEU A 119 -8.92 -12.15 1.47
CA LEU A 119 -10.08 -13.01 1.23
C LEU A 119 -9.66 -14.45 0.96
N ALA A 120 -8.66 -14.66 0.11
CA ALA A 120 -8.10 -15.99 -0.14
C ALA A 120 -7.59 -16.65 1.15
N VAL A 121 -6.84 -15.92 1.99
CA VAL A 121 -6.37 -16.46 3.27
C VAL A 121 -7.52 -16.84 4.19
N ARG A 122 -8.62 -16.07 4.24
CA ARG A 122 -9.80 -16.46 5.02
C ARG A 122 -10.38 -17.79 4.53
N SER A 123 -10.51 -17.97 3.22
CA SER A 123 -11.00 -19.21 2.62
C SER A 123 -10.08 -20.40 2.89
N HIS A 124 -8.76 -20.24 2.71
CA HIS A 124 -7.77 -21.26 3.04
C HIS A 124 -7.77 -21.61 4.53
N ALA A 125 -7.85 -20.59 5.41
CA ALA A 125 -7.93 -20.80 6.84
C ALA A 125 -9.21 -21.54 7.24
N ALA A 126 -10.36 -21.26 6.61
CA ALA A 126 -11.59 -21.99 6.87
C ALA A 126 -11.47 -23.47 6.50
N ARG A 127 -10.99 -23.79 5.29
CA ARG A 127 -10.79 -25.19 4.85
C ARG A 127 -9.75 -25.94 5.66
N ALA A 128 -8.69 -25.26 6.08
CA ALA A 128 -7.66 -25.82 6.95
C ALA A 128 -8.09 -25.94 8.42
N GLY A 129 -9.30 -25.53 8.81
CA GLY A 129 -9.78 -25.56 10.20
C GLY A 129 -9.06 -24.55 11.12
N LEU A 130 -8.67 -23.41 10.57
CA LEU A 130 -7.94 -22.31 11.21
C LEU A 130 -8.76 -21.01 11.30
N ALA A 131 -10.04 -21.02 10.97
CA ALA A 131 -10.88 -19.80 10.99
C ALA A 131 -10.87 -19.09 12.36
N ALA A 132 -10.83 -19.85 13.46
CA ALA A 132 -10.75 -19.31 14.82
C ALA A 132 -9.39 -18.64 15.16
N GLU A 133 -8.36 -18.87 14.33
CA GLU A 133 -7.04 -18.25 14.49
C GLU A 133 -6.98 -16.85 13.85
N LEU A 134 -7.95 -16.47 13.02
CA LEU A 134 -8.10 -15.15 12.43
C LEU A 134 -8.68 -14.14 13.44
N ASP A 135 -8.00 -13.97 14.56
CA ASP A 135 -8.32 -12.97 15.58
C ASP A 135 -7.31 -11.81 15.52
N PRO A 136 -7.76 -10.56 15.27
CA PRO A 136 -6.84 -9.44 15.11
C PRO A 136 -5.98 -9.16 16.35
N LYS A 137 -6.48 -9.42 17.56
CA LYS A 137 -5.71 -9.20 18.80
C LYS A 137 -4.59 -10.22 18.93
N ARG A 138 -4.86 -11.50 18.67
CA ARG A 138 -3.86 -12.58 18.66
C ARG A 138 -2.80 -12.34 17.58
N CYS A 139 -3.24 -11.99 16.37
CA CYS A 139 -2.36 -11.74 15.23
C CYS A 139 -1.47 -10.49 15.37
N ALA A 140 -1.82 -9.56 16.27
CA ALA A 140 -1.02 -8.35 16.52
C ALA A 140 0.20 -8.58 17.45
N GLY A 141 0.30 -9.74 18.10
CA GLY A 141 1.37 -10.03 19.05
C GLY A 141 2.76 -10.08 18.41
N LYS A 142 3.76 -9.43 19.03
CA LYS A 142 5.16 -9.38 18.56
C LYS A 142 5.77 -10.78 18.32
N ASP A 143 5.47 -11.72 19.21
CA ASP A 143 5.98 -13.10 19.14
C ASP A 143 5.04 -14.07 18.43
N TRP A 144 3.93 -13.58 17.86
CA TRP A 144 2.94 -14.45 17.22
C TRP A 144 3.53 -15.19 16.02
N TYR A 145 4.38 -14.52 15.23
CA TYR A 145 5.05 -15.15 14.09
C TYR A 145 5.91 -16.35 14.49
N PRO A 146 6.94 -16.21 15.36
CA PRO A 146 7.79 -17.32 15.74
C PRO A 146 7.10 -18.37 16.63
N ARG A 147 6.11 -17.99 17.45
CA ARG A 147 5.48 -18.92 18.42
C ARG A 147 4.24 -19.64 17.92
N ALA A 148 3.48 -19.04 17.01
CA ALA A 148 2.20 -19.60 16.56
C ALA A 148 2.14 -19.74 15.04
N PHE A 149 2.34 -18.66 14.29
CA PHE A 149 2.13 -18.68 12.84
C PHE A 149 3.08 -19.66 12.15
N LYS A 150 4.39 -19.46 12.27
CA LYS A 150 5.40 -20.27 11.58
C LYS A 150 5.36 -21.77 11.95
N PRO A 151 5.35 -22.17 13.23
CA PRO A 151 5.40 -23.59 13.57
C PRO A 151 4.06 -24.34 13.42
N ARG A 152 2.91 -23.66 13.59
CA ARG A 152 1.60 -24.35 13.68
C ARG A 152 0.63 -24.02 12.57
N LEU A 153 0.55 -22.76 12.15
CA LEU A 153 -0.46 -22.31 11.18
C LEU A 153 0.03 -22.45 9.74
N LEU A 154 1.26 -22.01 9.49
CA LEU A 154 1.88 -22.00 8.17
C LEU A 154 1.88 -23.37 7.49
N PRO A 155 2.27 -24.50 8.14
CA PRO A 155 2.27 -25.80 7.46
C PRO A 155 0.87 -26.26 7.03
N ARG A 156 -0.16 -25.95 7.84
CA ARG A 156 -1.56 -26.30 7.53
C ARG A 156 -2.13 -25.44 6.42
N LEU A 157 -1.80 -24.14 6.41
CA LEU A 157 -2.15 -23.23 5.31
C LEU A 157 -1.45 -23.63 4.01
N ALA A 158 -0.15 -23.89 4.05
CA ALA A 158 0.65 -24.28 2.89
C ALA A 158 0.05 -25.52 2.21
N LYS A 159 -0.32 -26.54 2.99
CA LYS A 159 -0.95 -27.76 2.47
C LYS A 159 -2.25 -27.49 1.67
N ASP A 160 -3.12 -26.59 2.14
CA ASP A 160 -4.37 -26.24 1.43
C ASP A 160 -4.14 -25.29 0.24
N ILE A 161 -3.10 -24.44 0.32
CA ILE A 161 -2.68 -23.56 -0.78
C ILE A 161 -2.08 -24.39 -1.93
N GLU A 162 -1.22 -25.35 -1.61
CA GLU A 162 -0.60 -26.28 -2.59
C GLU A 162 -1.65 -27.07 -3.39
N SER A 163 -2.80 -27.38 -2.78
CA SER A 163 -3.91 -28.03 -3.47
C SER A 163 -4.81 -27.07 -4.28
N THR A 164 -4.47 -25.78 -4.36
CA THR A 164 -5.26 -24.74 -5.05
C THR A 164 -4.34 -23.88 -5.95
N PRO A 165 -3.98 -24.37 -7.15
CA PRO A 165 -2.90 -23.81 -7.97
C PRO A 165 -3.11 -22.37 -8.47
N ASP A 166 -4.33 -21.83 -8.44
CA ASP A 166 -4.63 -20.45 -8.88
C ASP A 166 -4.93 -19.49 -7.71
N SER A 167 -4.54 -19.86 -6.50
CA SER A 167 -4.78 -19.01 -5.34
C SER A 167 -4.06 -17.66 -5.45
N PRO A 168 -4.70 -16.52 -5.11
CA PRO A 168 -4.03 -15.21 -5.02
C PRO A 168 -2.86 -15.15 -4.03
N VAL A 169 -2.69 -16.19 -3.20
CA VAL A 169 -1.60 -16.35 -2.23
C VAL A 169 -0.70 -17.54 -2.55
N ALA A 170 -0.85 -18.17 -3.71
CA ALA A 170 0.13 -19.11 -4.23
C ALA A 170 1.51 -18.43 -4.32
N ASP A 171 2.57 -19.20 -4.08
CA ASP A 171 3.98 -18.77 -4.14
C ASP A 171 4.40 -17.64 -3.19
N MET A 172 3.53 -17.24 -2.26
CA MET A 172 3.91 -16.29 -1.22
C MET A 172 4.97 -16.90 -0.30
N THR A 173 6.00 -16.12 -0.02
CA THR A 173 6.95 -16.46 1.05
C THR A 173 6.23 -16.55 2.40
N PRO A 174 6.77 -17.31 3.38
CA PRO A 174 6.21 -17.38 4.73
C PRO A 174 5.94 -16.02 5.39
N TRP A 175 6.79 -15.04 5.10
CA TRP A 175 6.64 -13.67 5.62
C TRP A 175 5.49 -12.90 4.94
N GLN A 176 5.32 -13.04 3.63
CA GLN A 176 4.19 -12.46 2.90
C GLN A 176 2.87 -13.08 3.35
N LEU A 177 2.83 -14.41 3.48
CA LEU A 177 1.63 -15.11 3.94
C LEU A 177 1.27 -14.74 5.39
N HIS A 178 2.27 -14.55 6.25
CA HIS A 178 2.08 -14.00 7.60
C HIS A 178 1.38 -12.63 7.56
N ARG A 179 1.86 -11.70 6.72
CA ARG A 179 1.26 -10.37 6.59
C ARG A 179 -0.16 -10.43 6.00
N ALA A 180 -0.38 -11.27 5.00
CA ALA A 180 -1.71 -11.51 4.42
C ALA A 180 -2.67 -12.09 5.47
N PHE A 181 -2.21 -12.99 6.36
CA PHE A 181 -3.02 -13.52 7.45
C PHE A 181 -3.38 -12.45 8.48
N ARG A 182 -2.46 -11.56 8.84
CA ARG A 182 -2.78 -10.41 9.72
C ARG A 182 -3.84 -9.50 9.10
N LEU A 183 -3.73 -9.25 7.79
CA LEU A 183 -4.73 -8.48 7.07
C LEU A 183 -6.09 -9.20 7.03
N ALA A 184 -6.10 -10.51 6.78
CA ALA A 184 -7.30 -11.34 6.80
C ALA A 184 -7.97 -11.41 8.18
N ALA A 185 -7.19 -11.31 9.26
CA ALA A 185 -7.72 -11.23 10.63
C ALA A 185 -8.34 -9.86 10.92
N ALA A 186 -7.85 -8.79 10.30
CA ALA A 186 -8.36 -7.43 10.52
C ALA A 186 -9.74 -7.19 9.90
N TYR A 187 -10.16 -7.95 8.88
CA TYR A 187 -11.44 -7.73 8.19
C TYR A 187 -12.24 -9.02 8.05
N GLY A 188 -13.56 -8.91 8.25
CA GLY A 188 -14.50 -9.97 7.94
C GLY A 188 -14.69 -10.15 6.43
N GLU A 189 -15.15 -11.34 6.03
CA GLU A 189 -15.44 -11.64 4.63
C GLU A 189 -16.44 -10.67 3.98
N PRO A 190 -17.58 -10.30 4.63
CA PRO A 190 -18.50 -9.32 4.04
C PRO A 190 -17.87 -7.95 3.80
N GLU A 191 -16.94 -7.52 4.67
CA GLU A 191 -16.25 -6.24 4.53
C GLU A 191 -15.29 -6.27 3.33
N LEU A 192 -14.54 -7.36 3.17
CA LEU A 192 -13.62 -7.55 2.05
C LEU A 192 -14.35 -7.62 0.70
N VAL A 193 -15.44 -8.39 0.64
CA VAL A 193 -16.27 -8.51 -0.58
C VAL A 193 -16.88 -7.17 -0.95
N ALA A 194 -17.48 -6.46 0.02
CA ALA A 194 -18.07 -5.15 -0.23
C ALA A 194 -17.00 -4.12 -0.68
N ALA A 195 -15.80 -4.15 -0.12
CA ALA A 195 -14.72 -3.26 -0.55
C ALA A 195 -14.20 -3.59 -1.96
N LEU A 196 -14.11 -4.87 -2.32
CA LEU A 196 -13.75 -5.29 -3.67
C LEU A 196 -14.83 -4.89 -4.69
N ALA A 197 -16.11 -5.00 -4.35
CA ALA A 197 -17.21 -4.54 -5.18
C ALA A 197 -17.15 -3.02 -5.39
N CYS A 198 -16.99 -2.24 -4.30
CA CYS A 198 -16.80 -0.80 -4.41
C CYS A 198 -15.58 -0.44 -5.28
N LEU A 199 -14.48 -1.18 -5.16
CA LEU A 199 -13.28 -0.95 -5.97
C LEU A 199 -13.54 -1.23 -7.46
N ALA A 200 -14.25 -2.31 -7.79
CA ALA A 200 -14.59 -2.66 -9.17
C ALA A 200 -15.55 -1.66 -9.82
N GLU A 201 -16.50 -1.11 -9.06
CA GLU A 201 -17.42 -0.07 -9.52
C GLU A 201 -16.74 1.29 -9.61
N SER A 202 -15.73 1.52 -8.77
CA SER A 202 -14.97 2.75 -8.77
C SER A 202 -14.13 2.81 -10.05
N ARG A 203 -14.43 3.76 -10.93
CA ARG A 203 -13.65 4.02 -12.16
C ARG A 203 -12.27 4.63 -11.85
N ILE A 204 -11.68 4.33 -10.69
CA ILE A 204 -10.44 4.89 -10.14
C ILE A 204 -9.27 4.68 -11.08
N GLU A 205 -9.21 3.53 -11.74
CA GLU A 205 -8.14 3.21 -12.69
C GLU A 205 -8.13 4.16 -13.90
N ARG A 206 -9.25 4.85 -14.17
CA ARG A 206 -9.36 5.87 -15.22
C ARG A 206 -9.08 7.28 -14.71
N ALA A 207 -9.07 7.49 -13.40
CA ALA A 207 -8.77 8.78 -12.81
C ALA A 207 -7.26 9.06 -12.86
N ARG A 208 -6.89 10.33 -13.03
CA ARG A 208 -5.50 10.80 -13.07
C ARG A 208 -5.23 11.78 -11.94
N GLY A 209 -3.97 11.90 -11.55
CA GLY A 209 -3.51 12.90 -10.59
C GLY A 209 -4.29 12.91 -9.26
N PRO A 210 -4.62 14.09 -8.70
CA PRO A 210 -5.25 14.23 -7.40
C PRO A 210 -6.62 13.54 -7.26
N ALA A 211 -7.40 13.47 -8.35
CA ALA A 211 -8.72 12.84 -8.33
C ALA A 211 -8.64 11.33 -8.08
N ALA A 212 -7.63 10.67 -8.64
CA ALA A 212 -7.34 9.26 -8.39
C ALA A 212 -6.99 9.01 -6.92
N LEU A 213 -6.13 9.85 -6.35
CA LEU A 213 -5.74 9.76 -4.95
C LEU A 213 -6.93 9.95 -4.01
N ALA A 214 -7.77 10.96 -4.25
CA ALA A 214 -8.96 11.22 -3.44
C ALA A 214 -9.95 10.04 -3.47
N ALA A 215 -10.20 9.47 -4.64
CA ALA A 215 -11.13 8.36 -4.80
C ALA A 215 -10.65 7.08 -4.10
N VAL A 216 -9.37 6.71 -4.23
CA VAL A 216 -8.80 5.58 -3.47
C VAL A 216 -8.85 5.88 -1.97
N SER A 217 -8.54 7.11 -1.59
CA SER A 217 -8.46 7.48 -0.18
C SER A 217 -9.81 7.36 0.51
N ALA A 218 -10.88 7.81 -0.16
CA ALA A 218 -12.25 7.66 0.31
C ALA A 218 -12.61 6.17 0.50
N LEU A 219 -12.28 5.32 -0.46
CA LEU A 219 -12.56 3.88 -0.39
C LEU A 219 -11.82 3.21 0.78
N VAL A 220 -10.52 3.48 0.92
CA VAL A 220 -9.70 2.88 1.99
C VAL A 220 -10.15 3.37 3.36
N LEU A 221 -10.43 4.67 3.53
CA LEU A 221 -10.92 5.21 4.79
C LEU A 221 -12.31 4.66 5.14
N ALA A 222 -13.19 4.48 4.15
CA ALA A 222 -14.49 3.86 4.36
C ALA A 222 -14.36 2.39 4.79
N LEU A 223 -13.43 1.63 4.20
CA LEU A 223 -13.15 0.26 4.63
C LEU A 223 -12.61 0.23 6.08
N ILE A 224 -11.62 1.07 6.40
CA ILE A 224 -11.04 1.12 7.75
C ILE A 224 -12.09 1.53 8.79
N GLY A 225 -12.93 2.51 8.47
CA GLY A 225 -13.94 3.07 9.36
C GLY A 225 -15.17 2.20 9.58
N ARG A 226 -15.36 1.12 8.81
CA ARG A 226 -16.45 0.16 9.05
C ARG A 226 -16.23 -0.57 10.37
N PRO A 227 -17.20 -0.62 11.29
CA PRO A 227 -17.06 -1.44 12.49
C PRO A 227 -16.90 -2.90 12.06
N ALA A 228 -15.90 -3.59 12.62
CA ALA A 228 -15.71 -5.03 12.38
C ALA A 228 -17.03 -5.74 12.67
N ALA A 229 -17.55 -6.50 11.70
CA ALA A 229 -18.82 -7.18 11.84
C ALA A 229 -18.80 -8.01 13.14
N SER A 230 -19.69 -7.67 14.07
CA SER A 230 -19.89 -8.45 15.30
C SER A 230 -20.18 -9.89 14.87
N SER A 231 -19.25 -10.79 15.19
CA SER A 231 -19.50 -12.21 15.07
C SER A 231 -20.63 -12.53 16.04
N ARG A 232 -21.86 -12.64 15.52
CA ARG A 232 -22.99 -13.16 16.30
C ARG A 232 -22.59 -14.57 16.71
N ARG A 233 -22.20 -14.75 17.98
CA ARG A 233 -22.25 -16.07 18.60
C ARG A 233 -23.70 -16.48 18.55
N THR A 234 -24.05 -17.37 17.63
CA THR A 234 -25.22 -18.21 17.79
C THR A 234 -25.01 -19.00 19.06
N ALA A 235 -25.70 -18.61 20.13
CA ALA A 235 -25.83 -19.44 21.31
C ALA A 235 -26.51 -20.75 20.88
N PRO A 236 -26.05 -21.92 21.37
CA PRO A 236 -26.77 -23.16 21.13
C PRO A 236 -28.15 -23.05 21.79
N ALA A 237 -29.19 -23.44 21.06
CA ALA A 237 -30.53 -23.58 21.61
C ALA A 237 -30.49 -24.56 22.78
N ALA A 238 -31.00 -24.12 23.93
CA ALA A 238 -31.25 -24.94 25.10
C ALA A 238 -32.56 -25.72 24.94
#